data_AF-A0AAV1URY0-F1
#
_entry.id   AF-A0AAV1URY0-F1
#
_cell.length_a   1.000
_cell.length_b   1.000
_cell.length_c   1.000
_cell.angle_alpha   90.00
_cell.angle_beta   90.00
_cell.angle_gamma   90.00
#
_symmetry.space_group_name_H-M   'P 1'
#
loop_
_entity.id
_entity.type
_entity.pdbx_description
1 polymer ?
#
loop_
_entity_poly.entity_id
_entity_poly.type
_entity_poly.pdbx_seq_one_letter_code
_entity_poly.pdbx_strand_id
1 'polypeptide(L)' 'MLRVPKKFRAKLHAVATGPFVIRQVHSNGTVTIDKGAMAERVSIRRIFPC' A
#
# COMPACT_ATOMS: atom_id res chain seq x y z
N MET A 1 -3.77 -5.09 0.81
CA MET A 1 -3.45 -4.47 -0.51
C MET A 1 -3.23 -2.95 -0.35
N LEU A 2 -2.53 -2.29 -1.28
CA LEU A 2 -2.30 -0.83 -1.26
C LEU A 2 -3.07 -0.10 -2.36
N ARG A 3 -3.82 0.95 -2.01
CA ARG A 3 -4.61 1.76 -2.94
C ARG A 3 -3.75 2.63 -3.85
N VAL A 4 -4.04 2.55 -5.15
CA VAL A 4 -3.51 3.42 -6.20
C VAL A 4 -4.39 4.68 -6.28
N PRO A 5 -3.82 5.89 -6.16
CA PRO A 5 -4.61 7.12 -6.27
C PRO A 5 -5.23 7.28 -7.67
N LYS A 6 -6.43 7.85 -7.75
CA LYS A 6 -7.19 8.02 -9.01
C LYS A 6 -6.40 8.79 -10.08
N LYS A 7 -5.55 9.73 -9.68
CA LYS A 7 -4.70 10.52 -10.59
C LYS A 7 -3.67 9.65 -11.34
N PHE A 8 -3.24 8.52 -10.77
CA PHE A 8 -2.22 7.64 -11.34
C PHE A 8 -2.80 6.37 -11.99
N ARG A 9 -4.13 6.33 -12.18
CA ARG A 9 -4.86 5.14 -12.63
C ARG A 9 -5.85 5.51 -13.73
N ALA A 10 -5.77 4.85 -14.88
CA ALA A 10 -6.82 4.87 -15.89
C ALA A 10 -8.06 4.07 -15.44
N LYS A 11 -9.25 4.38 -15.99
CA LYS A 11 -10.55 3.87 -15.48
C LYS A 11 -10.61 2.34 -15.36
N LEU A 12 -10.01 1.62 -16.29
CA LEU A 12 -10.05 0.15 -16.36
C LEU A 12 -8.93 -0.55 -15.57
N HIS A 13 -7.95 0.19 -15.05
CA HIS A 13 -6.83 -0.40 -14.30
C HIS A 13 -7.22 -0.72 -12.85
N ALA A 14 -6.50 -1.63 -12.22
CA ALA A 14 -6.75 -2.05 -10.84
C ALA A 14 -6.72 -0.87 -9.82
N VAL A 15 -7.64 -0.87 -8.85
CA VAL A 15 -7.74 0.18 -7.81
C VAL A 15 -6.57 0.09 -6.81
N ALA A 16 -5.95 -1.08 -6.72
CA ALA A 16 -4.93 -1.39 -5.74
C ALA A 16 -3.90 -2.37 -6.31
N THR A 17 -2.80 -2.46 -5.58
CA THR A 17 -1.65 -3.30 -5.89
C THR A 17 -1.31 -4.21 -4.72
N GLY A 18 -0.69 -5.35 -5.03
CA GLY A 18 -0.27 -6.36 -4.05
C GLY A 18 -1.44 -7.16 -3.47
N PRO A 19 -1.14 -8.28 -2.82
CA PRO A 19 -0.91 -8.26 -1.38
C PRO A 19 0.53 -7.87 -1.08
N PHE A 20 0.73 -7.12 0.00
CA PHE A 20 2.06 -6.74 0.47
C PHE A 20 2.20 -7.17 1.92
N VAL A 21 3.36 -7.70 2.27
CA VAL A 21 3.68 -8.07 3.65
C VAL A 21 4.02 -6.81 4.44
N ILE A 22 3.41 -6.65 5.60
CA ILE A 22 3.75 -5.59 6.54
C ILE A 22 4.96 -6.05 7.33
N ARG A 23 6.10 -5.37 7.16
CA ARG A 23 7.34 -5.66 7.91
C ARG A 23 7.34 -5.02 9.29
N GLN A 24 6.79 -3.81 9.41
CA GLN A 24 6.80 -3.06 10.66
C GLN A 24 5.59 -2.13 10.77
N VAL A 25 4.97 -2.09 11.93
CA VAL A 25 3.90 -1.14 12.27
C VAL A 25 4.47 -0.04 13.15
N HIS A 26 4.14 1.22 12.83
CA HIS A 26 4.60 2.38 13.58
C HIS A 26 3.44 3.04 14.32
N SER A 27 3.74 3.69 15.45
CA SER A 27 2.75 4.33 16.33
C SER A 27 2.00 5.50 15.67
N ASN A 28 2.59 6.13 14.65
CA ASN A 28 2.03 7.30 13.96
C ASN A 28 1.05 6.94 12.82
N GLY A 29 0.49 5.73 12.81
CA GLY A 29 -0.47 5.30 11.80
C GLY A 29 0.15 5.08 10.41
N THR A 30 1.44 4.76 10.37
CA THR A 30 2.13 4.31 9.15
C THR A 30 2.68 2.91 9.34
N VAL A 31 2.87 2.19 8.24
CA VAL A 31 3.43 0.85 8.21
C VAL A 31 4.50 0.78 7.14
N THR A 32 5.54 -0.01 7.37
CA THR A 32 6.52 -0.35 6.35
C THR A 32 6.05 -1.61 5.65
N ILE A 33 5.78 -1.52 4.35
CA ILE A 33 5.43 -2.65 3.49
C ILE A 33 6.62 -3.12 2.68
N ASP A 34 6.65 -4.40 2.37
CA ASP A 34 7.62 -5.01 1.48
C ASP A 34 7.11 -5.03 0.04
N LYS A 35 7.85 -4.44 -0.90
CA LYS A 35 7.60 -4.54 -2.35
C LYS A 35 8.59 -5.49 -3.05
N GLY A 36 9.30 -6.32 -2.28
CA GLY A 36 10.32 -7.24 -2.78
C GLY A 36 11.66 -6.54 -2.94
N ALA A 37 11.79 -5.66 -3.94
CA ALA A 37 13.04 -4.95 -4.20
C ALA A 37 13.31 -3.80 -3.20
N MET A 38 12.26 -3.24 -2.60
CA MET A 38 12.34 -2.09 -1.70
C MET A 38 11.25 -2.17 -0.62
N ALA A 39 11.57 -1.63 0.55
CA ALA A 39 10.58 -1.36 1.59
C ALA A 39 10.03 0.07 1.46
N GLU A 40 8.72 0.23 1.53
CA GLU A 40 8.06 1.54 1.46
C GLU A 40 7.27 1.82 2.74
N ARG A 41 7.37 3.04 3.28
CA ARG A 41 6.57 3.48 4.41
C ARG A 41 5.29 4.15 3.93
N VAL A 42 4.14 3.63 4.33
CA VAL A 42 2.83 4.07 3.84
C VAL A 42 1.84 4.25 4.99
N SER A 43 0.91 5.20 4.85
CA SER A 43 -0.18 5.37 5.82
C SER A 43 -1.17 4.20 5.75
N ILE A 44 -1.63 3.76 6.93
CA ILE A 44 -2.67 2.72 7.06
C ILE A 44 -3.96 3.09 6.34
N ARG A 45 -4.27 4.39 6.18
CA ARG A 45 -5.48 4.88 5.49
C ARG A 45 -5.52 4.52 4.00
N ARG A 46 -4.38 4.15 3.42
CA ARG A 46 -4.26 3.73 2.02
C ARG A 46 -4.30 2.20 1.84
N ILE A 47 -4.32 1.45 2.94
CA ILE A 47 -4.25 0.00 2.97
C ILE A 47 -5.63 -0.55 3.29
N PHE A 48 -5.97 -1.68 2.70
CA PHE A 48 -7.15 -2.44 3.07
C PHE A 48 -6.81 -3.94 3.16
N PRO A 49 -7.39 -4.66 4.13
CA PRO A 49 -7.21 -6.10 4.27
C PRO A 49 -7.85 -6.82 3.09
N CYS A 50 -7.27 -7.97 2.72
CA CYS A 50 -7.76 -8.89 1.70
C CYS A 50 -7.88 -10.27 2.32
#